data_AF-A0AAV0RIY6-F1
#
_entry.id   AF-A0AAV0RIY6-F1
#
_cell.length_a   1.000
_cell.length_b   1.000
_cell.length_c   1.000
_cell.angle_alpha   90.00
_cell.angle_beta   90.00
_cell.angle_gamma   90.00
#
_symmetry.space_group_name_H-M   'P 1'
#
loop_
_entity.id
_entity.type
_entity.pdbx_description
1 polymer ?
#
loop_
_entity_poly.entity_id
_entity_poly.type
_entity_poly.pdbx_seq_one_letter_code
_entity_poly.pdbx_strand_id
1 'polypeptide(L)' 'MEKLIHNVRYLEKVRETQLCMKMANLICVDAKGLKLEVDNIHLCTEAQIKLGQMLADAYLSNFVSPNSSSS' A
#
# COMPACT_ATOMS: atom_id res chain seq x y z
N MET A 1 24.40 -1.06 13.06
CA MET A 1 23.96 -2.04 12.05
C MET A 1 23.05 -3.13 12.65
N GLU A 2 23.22 -3.50 13.92
CA GLU A 2 22.41 -4.57 14.58
C GLU A 2 20.95 -4.20 14.92
N LYS A 3 20.59 -2.91 15.02
CA LYS A 3 19.21 -2.50 15.36
C LYS A 3 18.19 -2.64 14.22
N LEU A 4 18.63 -2.83 12.97
CA LEU A 4 17.72 -2.89 11.81
C LEU A 4 17.17 -4.30 11.55
N ILE A 5 17.81 -5.33 12.09
CA ILE A 5 17.54 -6.74 11.75
C ILE A 5 16.29 -7.28 12.48
N HIS A 6 15.81 -6.64 13.54
CA HIS A 6 14.70 -7.17 14.34
C HIS A 6 13.31 -6.99 13.69
N ASN A 7 13.09 -5.91 12.92
CA ASN A 7 11.75 -5.52 12.44
C ASN A 7 11.34 -6.09 11.07
N VAL A 8 12.24 -6.80 10.37
CA VAL A 8 11.99 -7.29 9.00
C VAL A 8 11.85 -8.81 8.89
N ARG A 9 11.97 -9.55 9.99
CA ARG A 9 11.98 -11.04 10.00
C ARG A 9 10.79 -11.65 9.24
N TYR A 10 9.65 -10.98 9.26
CA TYR A 10 8.43 -11.45 8.60
C TYR A 10 7.87 -10.47 7.56
N LEU A 11 8.62 -9.42 7.19
CA LEU A 11 8.13 -8.39 6.28
C LEU A 11 7.68 -9.00 4.94
N GLU A 12 8.55 -9.79 4.31
CA GLU A 12 8.25 -10.39 3.01
C GLU A 12 7.11 -11.42 3.11
N LYS A 13 7.02 -12.18 4.20
CA LYS A 13 5.94 -13.16 4.41
C LYS A 13 4.57 -12.49 4.58
N VAL A 14 4.51 -11.41 5.36
CA VAL A 14 3.28 -10.61 5.55
C VAL A 14 2.88 -9.96 4.23
N ARG A 15 3.84 -9.35 3.54
CA ARG A 15 3.64 -8.71 2.24
C ARG A 15 3.14 -9.69 1.18
N GLU A 16 3.75 -10.86 1.05
CA GLU A 16 3.32 -11.92 0.13
C GLU A 16 1.86 -12.32 0.43
N THR A 17 1.53 -12.51 1.71
CA THR A 17 0.16 -12.85 2.12
C THR A 17 -0.84 -11.76 1.71
N GLN A 18 -0.51 -10.48 1.91
CA GLN A 18 -1.36 -9.35 1.51
C GLN A 18 -1.56 -9.29 -0.01
N LEU A 19 -0.50 -9.52 -0.80
CA LEU A 19 -0.53 -9.48 -2.27
C LEU A 19 -1.26 -10.69 -2.89
N CYS A 20 -1.14 -11.87 -2.29
CA CYS A 20 -1.76 -13.10 -2.79
C CYS A 20 -3.24 -13.24 -2.40
N MET A 21 -3.75 -12.41 -1.49
CA MET A 21 -5.14 -12.48 -1.02
C MET A 21 -6.10 -12.04 -2.13
N LYS A 22 -6.90 -13.00 -2.63
CA LYS A 22 -7.91 -12.77 -3.67
C LYS A 22 -9.31 -12.87 -3.06
N MET A 23 -10.01 -11.75 -2.97
CA MET A 23 -11.38 -11.68 -2.50
C MET A 23 -12.16 -10.65 -3.32
N ALA A 24 -13.47 -10.89 -3.52
CA ALA A 24 -14.32 -9.91 -4.18
C ALA A 24 -14.27 -8.57 -3.43
N ASN A 25 -14.18 -7.49 -4.20
CA ASN A 25 -14.11 -6.11 -3.71
C ASN A 25 -12.89 -5.79 -2.81
N LEU A 26 -11.81 -6.57 -2.90
CA LEU A 26 -10.57 -6.32 -2.17
C LEU A 26 -9.42 -6.08 -3.14
N ILE A 27 -8.71 -4.97 -2.95
CA ILE A 27 -7.51 -4.61 -3.72
C ILE A 27 -6.38 -4.31 -2.73
N CYS A 28 -5.18 -4.83 -3.00
CA CYS A 28 -3.98 -4.50 -2.25
C CYS A 28 -3.17 -3.43 -3.01
N VAL A 29 -2.87 -2.31 -2.35
CA VAL A 29 -1.95 -1.28 -2.86
C VAL A 29 -0.62 -1.44 -2.15
N ASP A 30 0.44 -1.57 -2.93
CA ASP A 30 1.75 -1.88 -2.42
C ASP A 30 2.62 -0.64 -2.19
N ALA A 31 3.02 -0.40 -0.94
CA ALA A 31 3.86 0.73 -0.54
C ALA A 31 5.39 0.42 -0.52
N LYS A 32 5.84 -0.77 -0.91
CA LYS A 32 7.27 -1.10 -0.89
C LYS A 32 8.06 -0.17 -1.82
N GLY A 33 9.17 0.35 -1.28
CA GLY A 33 10.04 1.30 -1.97
C GLY A 33 9.67 2.77 -1.76
N LEU A 34 8.55 3.07 -1.09
CA LEU A 34 8.26 4.43 -0.64
C LEU A 34 9.24 4.85 0.48
N LYS A 35 9.57 6.14 0.49
CA LYS A 35 10.57 6.73 1.39
C LYS A 35 10.10 6.67 2.84
N LEU A 36 10.98 6.16 3.70
CA LEU A 36 10.78 6.11 5.14
C LEU A 36 11.39 7.34 5.81
N GLU A 37 10.91 7.65 7.01
CA GLU A 37 11.56 8.55 7.95
C GLU A 37 12.85 7.95 8.50
N VAL A 38 13.60 8.76 9.25
CA VAL A 38 14.90 8.38 9.82
C VAL A 38 14.83 7.17 10.77
N ASP A 39 13.64 6.85 11.29
CA ASP A 39 13.40 5.68 12.13
C ASP A 39 13.30 4.36 11.35
N ASN A 40 13.25 4.42 10.00
CA ASN A 40 13.09 3.27 9.10
C ASN A 40 11.83 2.44 9.37
N ILE A 41 10.79 3.03 9.95
CA ILE A 41 9.51 2.37 10.25
C ILE A 41 8.35 3.13 9.63
N HIS A 42 8.33 4.46 9.74
CA HIS A 42 7.21 5.28 9.25
C HIS A 42 7.50 5.84 7.86
N LEU A 43 6.46 6.00 7.04
CA LEU A 43 6.57 6.73 5.77
C LEU A 43 6.70 8.23 6.04
N CYS A 44 7.55 8.91 5.26
CA CYS A 44 7.63 10.36 5.32
C CYS A 44 6.39 11.04 4.69
N THR A 45 6.22 12.34 4.93
CA THR A 45 5.08 13.11 4.37
C THR A 45 4.95 12.96 2.86
N GLU A 46 6.06 13.03 2.11
CA GLU A 46 6.06 12.87 0.65
C GLU A 46 5.58 11.48 0.23
N ALA A 47 6.01 10.44 0.95
CA ALA A 47 5.60 9.07 0.73
C ALA A 47 4.12 8.83 1.08
N GLN A 48 3.61 9.47 2.14
CA GLN A 48 2.20 9.43 2.51
C GLN A 48 1.31 10.09 1.43
N ILE A 49 1.73 11.24 0.88
CA ILE A 49 1.04 11.88 -0.25
C ILE A 49 0.99 10.92 -1.45
N LYS A 50 2.13 10.30 -1.79
CA LYS A 50 2.19 9.36 -2.91
C LYS A 50 1.30 8.13 -2.69
N LEU A 51 1.32 7.56 -1.48
CA LEU A 51 0.48 6.43 -1.12
C LEU A 51 -1.01 6.80 -1.18
N GLY A 52 -1.38 8.00 -0.71
CA GLY A 52 -2.74 8.52 -0.82
C GLY A 52 -3.23 8.58 -2.26
N GLN A 53 -2.40 9.06 -3.19
CA GLN A 53 -2.73 9.05 -4.62
C GLN A 53 -2.91 7.62 -5.16
N MET A 54 -2.02 6.70 -4.81
CA MET A 54 -2.11 5.30 -5.25
C MET A 54 -3.40 4.62 -4.74
N LEU A 55 -3.81 4.92 -3.50
CA LEU A 55 -5.06 4.44 -2.93
C LEU A 55 -6.28 5.04 -3.65
N ALA A 56 -6.27 6.34 -3.93
CA ALA A 56 -7.34 7.01 -4.68
C ALA A 56 -7.48 6.43 -6.10
N ASP A 57 -6.35 6.25 -6.80
CA ASP A 57 -6.33 5.68 -8.16
C ASP A 57 -6.87 4.24 -8.16
N ALA A 58 -6.46 3.41 -7.20
CA ALA A 58 -6.96 2.06 -7.03
C ALA A 58 -8.47 2.06 -6.74
N TYR A 59 -8.94 3.00 -5.92
CA TYR A 59 -10.36 3.09 -5.61
C TYR A 59 -11.19 3.43 -6.85
N LEU A 60 -10.83 4.52 -7.54
CA LEU A 60 -11.54 5.00 -8.73
C LEU A 60 -11.55 3.94 -9.84
N SER A 61 -10.43 3.24 -10.06
CA SER A 61 -10.30 2.27 -11.15
C SER A 61 -11.07 0.96 -10.91
N ASN A 62 -11.27 0.57 -9.65
CA ASN A 62 -11.83 -0.76 -9.32
C ASN A 62 -13.25 -0.70 -8.77
N PHE A 63 -13.69 0.44 -8.23
CA PHE A 63 -14.97 0.55 -7.53
C PHE A 63 -15.88 1.65 -8.06
N VAL A 64 -15.37 2.58 -8.86
CA VAL A 64 -16.20 3.63 -9.47
C VAL A 64 -16.41 3.28 -10.94
N SER A 65 -17.61 2.82 -11.28
CA SER A 65 -18.00 2.59 -12.67
C SER A 65 -18.12 3.93 -13.42
N PRO A 66 -17.59 4.05 -14.66
CA PRO A 66 -17.71 5.27 -15.45
C PRO A 66 -19.15 5.65 -15.84
N ASN A 67 -20.14 4.76 -15.61
CA ASN A 67 -21.52 4.92 -16.08
C ASN A 67 -22.56 5.07 -14.95
N SER A 68 -22.18 5.33 -13.69
CA SER A 68 -23.17 5.58 -12.63
C SER A 68 -23.84 6.96 -12.72
N SER A 69 -23.45 7.81 -13.67
CA SER A 69 -24.23 8.97 -14.12
C SER A 69 -25.08 8.59 -15.34
N SER A 70 -26.09 7.75 -15.13
CA SER A 70 -27.18 7.55 -16.09
C SER A 70 -28.52 7.63 -15.38
N SER A 71 -29.29 8.66 -15.75
CA SER A 71 -30.67 9.03 -15.35
C SER A 71 -30.79 9.99 -14.18
#